data_AF-A0A534ZG55-F1
#
_entry.id   AF-A0A534ZG55-F1
#
_cell.length_a   1.000
_cell.length_b   1.000
_cell.length_c   1.000
_cell.angle_alpha   90.00
_cell.angle_beta   90.00
_cell.angle_gamma   90.00
#
_symmetry.space_group_name_H-M   'P 1'
#
loop_
_entity.id
_entity.type
_entity.pdbx_description
1 polymer ?
#
loop_
_entity_poly.entity_id
_entity_poly.type
_entity_poly.pdbx_seq_one_letter_code
_entity_poly.pdbx_strand_id
1 'polypeptide(L)'
;MARLEPVPDASLTLGTRFWFWIIRRVFGRVLTPYRILAHAPRLVGGSTLANALFGLGRWEIGPELRTLIHLRVASLVGCVF
;
A
#
# COMPACT_ATOMS: atom_id res chain seq x y z
N MET A 1 13.88 7.64 -5.11
CA MET A 1 13.12 8.32 -4.03
C MET A 1 11.83 8.89 -4.62
N ALA A 2 10.72 8.87 -3.87
CA ALA A 2 9.46 9.40 -4.39
C ALA A 2 9.56 10.91 -4.61
N ARG A 3 8.93 11.43 -5.67
CA ARG A 3 8.90 12.87 -5.98
C ARG A 3 8.08 13.69 -4.98
N LEU A 4 7.11 13.04 -4.33
CA LEU A 4 6.24 13.66 -3.34
C LEU A 4 6.74 13.34 -1.93
N GLU A 5 6.81 14.36 -1.09
CA GLU A 5 7.09 14.19 0.33
C GLU A 5 5.93 13.46 1.03
N PRO A 6 6.22 12.57 2.00
CA PRO A 6 5.19 11.91 2.76
C PRO A 6 4.37 12.93 3.57
N VAL A 7 3.05 12.78 3.57
CA VAL A 7 2.15 13.67 4.30
C VAL A 7 2.39 13.55 5.83
N PRO A 8 2.61 14.66 6.56
CA PRO A 8 2.76 14.64 8.01
C PRO A 8 1.49 14.14 8.71
N ASP A 9 1.66 13.35 9.76
CA ASP A 9 0.53 12.74 10.50
C ASP A 9 -0.49 13.77 11.04
N ALA A 10 -0.03 15.00 11.32
CA ALA A 10 -0.87 16.11 11.81
C ALA A 10 -1.86 16.64 10.75
N SER A 11 -1.58 16.45 9.46
CA SER A 11 -2.39 16.93 8.34
C SER A 11 -3.35 15.87 7.76
N LEU A 12 -3.39 14.68 8.37
CA LEU A 12 -4.22 13.58 7.90
C LEU A 12 -5.69 13.78 8.26
N THR A 13 -6.58 13.57 7.29
CA THR A 13 -8.02 13.49 7.53
C THR A 13 -8.35 12.30 8.44
N LEU A 14 -9.41 12.42 9.26
CA LEU A 14 -9.90 11.34 10.15
C LEU A 14 -10.05 9.98 9.45
N GLY A 15 -10.57 9.95 8.22
CA GLY A 15 -10.70 8.73 7.42
C GLY A 15 -9.34 8.10 7.06
N THR A 16 -8.36 8.90 6.70
CA THR A 16 -6.99 8.43 6.39
C THR A 16 -6.30 7.90 7.65
N ARG A 17 -6.54 8.52 8.81
CA ARG A 17 -6.02 8.05 10.11
C ARG A 17 -6.56 6.67 10.46
N PHE A 18 -7.84 6.40 10.18
CA PHE A 18 -8.44 5.07 10.35
C PHE A 18 -7.73 4.01 9.47
N TRP A 19 -7.55 4.30 8.19
CA TRP A 19 -6.83 3.38 7.29
C TRP A 19 -5.37 3.16 7.71
N PHE A 20 -4.68 4.22 8.12
CA PHE A 20 -3.30 4.11 8.63
C PHE A 20 -3.21 3.28 9.90
N TRP A 21 -4.21 3.37 10.77
CA TRP A 21 -4.30 2.51 11.95
C TRP A 21 -4.44 1.04 11.54
N ILE A 22 -5.31 0.70 10.57
CA ILE A 22 -5.44 -0.66 10.03
C ILE A 22 -4.11 -1.15 9.45
N ILE A 23 -3.48 -0.36 8.58
CA ILE A 23 -2.20 -0.71 7.95
C ILE A 23 -1.13 -0.96 9.02
N ARG A 24 -1.06 -0.11 10.05
CA ARG A 24 -0.13 -0.28 11.17
C ARG A 24 -0.42 -1.55 11.98
N ARG A 25 -1.68 -1.96 12.13
CA ARG A 25 -2.05 -3.20 12.82
C ARG A 25 -1.63 -4.45 12.04
N VAL A 26 -1.67 -4.40 10.71
CA VAL A 26 -1.30 -5.54 9.84
C VAL A 26 0.21 -5.65 9.63
N PHE A 27 0.87 -4.53 9.33
CA PHE A 27 2.29 -4.50 8.94
C PHE A 27 3.24 -4.02 10.05
N GLY A 28 2.72 -3.66 11.23
CA GLY A 28 3.49 -3.07 12.34
C GLY A 28 3.89 -1.59 12.12
N ARG A 29 3.84 -1.11 10.88
CA ARG A 29 4.15 0.28 10.49
C ARG A 29 3.31 0.72 9.30
N VAL A 30 3.20 2.03 9.10
CA VAL A 30 2.62 2.58 7.87
C VAL A 30 3.68 2.55 6.78
N LEU A 31 3.42 1.82 5.69
CA LEU A 31 4.36 1.75 4.56
C LEU A 31 4.46 3.11 3.87
N THR A 32 5.64 3.43 3.35
CA THR A 32 5.93 4.71 2.67
C THR A 32 4.98 5.03 1.51
N PRO A 33 4.50 4.07 0.68
CA PRO A 33 3.56 4.37 -0.40
C PRO A 33 2.23 4.94 0.10
N TYR A 34 1.73 4.47 1.26
CA TYR A 34 0.48 4.99 1.83
C TYR A 34 0.61 6.42 2.38
N ARG A 35 1.80 6.78 2.89
CA ARG A 35 2.10 8.17 3.31
C ARG A 35 2.15 9.13 2.14
N ILE A 36 2.62 8.66 0.98
CA ILE A 36 2.61 9.44 -0.26
C ILE A 36 1.19 9.50 -0.81
N LEU A 37 0.45 8.40 -0.79
CA LEU A 37 -0.94 8.35 -1.27
C LEU A 37 -1.89 9.20 -0.42
N ALA A 38 -1.52 9.52 0.82
CA ALA A 38 -2.31 10.39 1.69
C ALA A 38 -2.53 11.81 1.12
N HIS A 39 -1.75 12.24 0.11
CA HIS A 39 -2.08 13.44 -0.69
C HIS A 39 -3.45 13.36 -1.37
N ALA A 40 -3.94 12.15 -1.64
CA ALA A 40 -5.28 11.86 -2.16
C ALA A 40 -6.07 10.97 -1.17
N PRO A 41 -6.65 11.54 -0.10
CA PRO A 41 -7.21 10.78 1.03
C PRO A 41 -8.36 9.85 0.63
N ARG A 42 -9.13 10.20 -0.40
CA ARG A 42 -10.22 9.37 -0.94
C ARG A 42 -9.71 8.05 -1.57
N LEU A 43 -8.47 8.03 -2.04
CA LEU A 43 -7.87 6.86 -2.69
C LEU A 43 -7.20 5.91 -1.70
N VAL A 44 -6.88 6.35 -0.48
CA VAL A 44 -6.17 5.54 0.52
C VAL A 44 -6.97 4.29 0.89
N GLY A 45 -8.28 4.42 1.09
CA GLY A 45 -9.13 3.27 1.41
C GLY A 45 -9.22 2.28 0.25
N GLY A 46 -9.49 2.78 -0.96
CA GLY A 46 -9.59 1.94 -2.16
C GLY A 46 -8.30 1.18 -2.47
N SER A 47 -7.14 1.85 -2.36
CA SER A 47 -5.84 1.20 -2.58
C SER A 47 -5.52 0.18 -1.49
N THR A 48 -5.86 0.44 -0.23
CA THR A 48 -5.65 -0.50 0.87
C THR A 48 -6.48 -1.77 0.65
N LEU A 49 -7.75 -1.61 0.28
CA LEU A 49 -8.65 -2.73 -0.02
C LEU A 49 -8.19 -3.50 -1.26
N ALA A 50 -7.78 -2.82 -2.33
CA ALA A 50 -7.27 -3.46 -3.54
C ALA A 50 -6.01 -4.30 -3.24
N ASN A 51 -5.08 -3.77 -2.44
CA ASN A 51 -3.91 -4.52 -2.00
C ASN A 51 -4.27 -5.69 -1.09
N ALA A 52 -5.25 -5.51 -0.20
CA ALA A 52 -5.75 -6.59 0.66
C ALA A 52 -6.39 -7.70 -0.18
N LEU A 53 -7.23 -7.37 -1.17
CA LEU A 53 -7.80 -8.32 -2.12
C LEU A 53 -6.70 -9.04 -2.93
N PHE A 54 -5.71 -8.30 -3.42
CA PHE A 54 -4.57 -8.88 -4.13
C PHE A 54 -3.77 -9.83 -3.22
N GLY A 55 -3.53 -9.47 -1.96
CA GLY A 55 -2.73 -10.23 -1.00
C GLY A 55 -3.46 -11.40 -0.32
N LEU A 56 -4.76 -11.28 -0.07
CA LEU A 56 -5.56 -12.25 0.67
C LEU A 56 -6.57 -13.01 -0.21
N GLY A 57 -6.73 -12.60 -1.47
CA GLY A 57 -7.58 -13.30 -2.43
C GLY A 57 -7.19 -14.76 -2.56
N ARG A 58 -8.21 -15.63 -2.67
CA ARG A 58 -8.03 -17.04 -3.00
C ARG A 58 -7.78 -17.15 -4.50
N TRP A 59 -6.57 -16.82 -4.92
CA TRP A 59 -6.13 -16.97 -6.29
C TRP A 59 -5.87 -18.45 -6.58
N GLU A 60 -6.09 -18.87 -7.82
CA GLU A 60 -5.70 -20.22 -8.27
C GLU A 60 -4.19 -20.42 -8.18
N ILE A 61 -3.43 -19.34 -8.37
CA ILE A 61 -2.00 -19.31 -8.14
C ILE A 61 -1.69 -19.17 -6.64
N GLY A 62 -0.79 -20.02 -6.13
CA GLY A 62 -0.37 -19.98 -4.73
C GLY A 62 0.28 -18.63 -4.33
N PRO A 63 0.30 -18.31 -3.02
CA PRO A 63 0.77 -17.01 -2.53
C PRO A 63 2.25 -16.73 -2.86
N GLU A 64 3.08 -17.77 -2.89
CA GLU A 64 4.50 -17.68 -3.24
C GLU A 64 4.69 -17.28 -4.71
N LEU A 65 4.00 -17.97 -5.63
CA LEU A 65 4.08 -17.69 -7.06
C LEU A 65 3.56 -16.28 -7.38
N ARG A 66 2.46 -15.86 -6.74
CA ARG A 66 1.95 -14.48 -6.87
C ARG A 66 2.99 -13.45 -6.44
N THR A 67 3.70 -13.71 -5.35
CA THR A 67 4.75 -12.80 -4.85
C THR A 67 5.93 -12.74 -5.82
N LEU A 68 6.35 -13.88 -6.37
CA LEU A 68 7.39 -13.93 -7.40
C LEU A 68 7.00 -13.20 -8.68
N ILE A 69 5.76 -13.35 -9.14
CA ILE A 69 5.24 -12.61 -10.30
C ILE A 69 5.30 -11.11 -10.01
N HIS A 70 4.87 -10.68 -8.81
CA HIS A 70 4.91 -9.27 -8.43
C HIS A 70 6.34 -8.71 -8.43
N LEU A 71 7.30 -9.43 -7.83
CA LEU A 71 8.72 -9.06 -7.84
C LEU A 71 9.31 -9.05 -9.26
N ARG A 72 8.92 -10.00 -10.11
CA ARG A 72 9.37 -10.05 -11.51
C ARG A 72 8.84 -8.86 -12.30
N VAL A 73 7.57 -8.51 -12.16
CA VAL A 73 6.99 -7.34 -12.83
C VAL A 73 7.64 -6.05 -12.31
N ALA A 74 7.85 -5.93 -10.99
CA ALA A 74 8.54 -4.79 -10.39
C ALA A 74 9.95 -4.61 -10.97
N SER A 75 10.72 -5.69 -11.10
CA SER A 75 12.07 -5.63 -11.71
C SER A 75 12.05 -5.29 -13.19
N LEU A 76 11.06 -5.77 -13.97
CA LEU A 76 10.91 -5.42 -15.39
C LEU A 76 10.59 -3.94 -15.61
N VAL A 77 9.79 -3.34 -14.74
CA VAL A 77 9.40 -1.92 -14.82
C VAL A 77 10.43 -1.00 -14.13
N GLY A 78 11.40 -1.55 -13.41
CA GLY A 78 12.39 -0.77 -12.66
C GLY A 78 11.82 -0.14 -11.38
N CYS A 79 10.81 -0.76 -10.77
CA CYS A 79 10.24 -0.30 -9.51
C CYS A 79 11.22 -0.58 -8.36
N VAL A 80 11.65 0.49 -7.69
CA VAL A 80 12.57 0.47 -6.53
C VAL A 80 11.84 0.39 -5.18
N PHE A 81 10.51 0.26 -5.18
CA PHE A 81 9.65 0.18 -4.01
C PHE A 81 9.10 -1.23 -3.79
#